data_AF-Q2TY75-F1
#
_entry.id   AF-Q2TY75-F1
#
_cell.length_a   1.000
_cell.length_b   1.000
_cell.length_c   1.000
_cell.angle_alpha   90.00
_cell.angle_beta   90.00
_cell.angle_gamma   90.00
#
_symmetry.space_group_name_H-M   'P 1'
#
loop_
_entity.id
_entity.type
_entity.pdbx_description
1 polymer ?
#
loop_
_entity_poly.entity_id
_entity_poly.type
_entity_poly.pdbx_seq_one_letter_code
_entity_poly.pdbx_strand_id
1 'polypeptide(L)'
;MGTTTDGTKSGHFMPITYVYHPILDVGTSFDANLFKFLQHPDEGVGGPGCYSNFIVLYPSELSIYWPSYLPCCRQRKHWKMAERMTRELLDAIYEDSCRETRDDGVMPPELQDMSSEVRMRKETELIATSVKSAAYMYPNASPVRAGISSQSMLLVFLHDDVVETSPLDAVNLKGSTITDAIFATYEPKTGIAQSRREALGGFLTAMIEEDPSLGKRLLSSIFTWLNHTKGYGSISPAIFESLRNYLEFRSDDIACEFIIAQALFACNIHLSEMEIQVFNNVVRIYVTHISLTNDLYSFEREREEYERTDGLLINAIGVIRKVYQVSPVVAKQLPWGFILDTECAFSGEFKKLISSGLLNSAQIRFVKALAECLAGQIFYSISSGRYGGDKAARVIST
;
A
#
# COMPACT_ATOMS: atom_id res chain seq x y z
N MET A 1 -34.54 10.11 13.59
CA MET A 1 -35.31 8.92 13.20
C MET A 1 -34.32 7.84 12.79
N GLY A 2 -34.41 6.66 13.41
CA GLY A 2 -33.76 5.39 13.03
C GLY A 2 -32.31 5.42 12.54
N THR A 3 -31.34 5.46 13.44
CA THR A 3 -29.95 5.10 13.15
C THR A 3 -29.84 3.60 12.91
N THR A 4 -29.94 3.16 11.65
CA THR A 4 -29.57 1.81 11.24
C THR A 4 -28.06 1.74 11.07
N THR A 5 -27.33 1.67 12.19
CA THR A 5 -26.08 0.92 12.19
C THR A 5 -26.46 -0.53 12.01
N ASP A 6 -26.25 -1.05 10.80
CA ASP A 6 -26.47 -2.45 10.47
C ASP A 6 -25.87 -3.34 11.57
N GLY A 7 -26.72 -4.06 12.30
CA GLY A 7 -26.41 -4.76 13.55
C GLY A 7 -25.53 -6.00 13.40
N THR A 8 -24.83 -6.12 12.27
CA THR A 8 -23.93 -7.22 11.90
C THR A 8 -22.44 -6.85 12.03
N LYS A 9 -22.13 -5.65 12.53
CA LYS A 9 -20.78 -5.03 12.44
C LYS A 9 -19.68 -5.61 13.35
N SER A 10 -19.96 -6.31 14.45
CA SER A 10 -18.89 -6.63 15.42
C SER A 10 -17.88 -7.68 14.94
N GLY A 11 -18.25 -8.57 14.02
CA GLY A 11 -17.37 -9.66 13.56
C GLY A 11 -16.34 -9.25 12.48
N HIS A 12 -16.68 -8.24 11.68
CA HIS A 12 -15.96 -7.87 10.46
C HIS A 12 -15.16 -6.57 10.58
N PHE A 13 -15.48 -5.71 11.54
CA PHE A 13 -14.70 -4.49 11.80
C PHE A 13 -13.27 -4.86 12.22
N MET A 14 -12.28 -4.22 11.60
CA MET A 14 -10.87 -4.39 11.97
C MET A 14 -10.55 -3.30 12.99
N PRO A 15 -10.06 -3.66 14.20
CA PRO A 15 -9.76 -2.66 15.22
C PRO A 15 -8.77 -1.61 14.71
N ILE A 16 -9.09 -0.35 14.99
CA ILE A 16 -8.19 0.76 14.71
C ILE A 16 -7.37 0.98 15.97
N THR A 17 -6.06 0.79 15.83
CA THR A 17 -5.11 0.82 16.96
C THR A 17 -4.20 2.05 16.91
N TYR A 18 -4.26 2.84 15.84
CA TYR A 18 -3.50 4.07 15.66
C TYR A 18 -4.38 5.11 14.95
N VAL A 19 -4.14 6.39 15.24
CA VAL A 19 -4.67 7.54 14.49
C VAL A 19 -3.57 8.58 14.40
N TYR A 20 -2.90 8.64 13.26
CA TYR A 20 -1.82 9.57 12.96
C TYR A 20 -2.31 10.68 12.03
N HIS A 21 -1.84 11.90 12.27
CA HIS A 21 -2.12 13.02 11.39
C HIS A 21 -0.91 13.97 11.30
N PRO A 22 -0.13 13.92 10.22
CA PRO A 22 1.14 14.63 10.09
C PRO A 22 1.00 16.16 9.97
N ILE A 23 -0.22 16.67 9.72
CA ILE A 23 -0.49 18.12 9.55
C ILE A 23 -1.00 18.76 10.87
N LEU A 24 -1.21 18.00 11.95
CA LEU A 24 -1.75 18.55 13.22
C LEU A 24 -0.74 19.38 14.04
N ASP A 25 0.55 19.34 13.70
CA ASP A 25 1.60 20.15 14.36
C ASP A 25 1.61 21.63 13.90
N VAL A 26 0.60 22.06 13.17
CA VAL A 26 0.39 23.48 12.84
C VAL A 26 -1.01 23.85 13.27
N GLY A 27 -1.11 24.67 14.33
CA GLY A 27 -2.39 25.22 14.77
C GLY A 27 -3.11 25.86 13.59
N THR A 28 -4.25 25.28 13.20
CA THR A 28 -5.13 25.84 12.18
C THR A 28 -6.52 26.05 12.78
N SER A 29 -7.05 27.25 12.58
CA SER A 29 -8.39 27.65 12.98
C SER A 29 -9.40 27.13 11.93
N PHE A 30 -9.82 25.88 12.05
CA PHE A 30 -10.82 25.31 11.14
C PHE A 30 -12.10 24.95 11.92
N ASP A 31 -13.21 25.59 11.58
CA ASP A 31 -14.53 25.34 12.19
C ASP A 31 -15.35 24.38 11.32
N ALA A 32 -15.41 23.13 11.78
CA ALA A 32 -16.14 22.05 11.13
C ALA A 32 -17.67 22.24 11.11
N ASN A 33 -18.23 23.22 11.81
CA ASN A 33 -19.68 23.44 11.87
C ASN A 33 -20.29 23.96 10.56
N LEU A 34 -19.49 24.47 9.61
CA LEU A 34 -19.97 25.06 8.35
C LEU A 34 -20.41 24.04 7.28
N PHE A 35 -20.11 22.75 7.45
CA PHE A 35 -20.28 21.73 6.40
C PHE A 35 -21.36 20.67 6.69
N LYS A 36 -22.24 20.93 7.67
CA LYS A 36 -23.32 20.00 8.07
C LYS A 36 -24.32 19.65 6.95
N PHE A 37 -24.32 20.39 5.83
CA PHE A 37 -25.24 20.17 4.71
C PHE A 37 -24.91 18.95 3.83
N LEU A 38 -23.77 18.29 4.04
CA LEU A 38 -23.31 17.12 3.26
C LEU A 38 -23.94 15.78 3.70
N GLN A 39 -24.90 15.79 4.64
CA GLN A 39 -25.35 14.61 5.40
C GLN A 39 -26.63 13.90 4.89
N HIS A 40 -27.00 13.98 3.60
CA HIS A 40 -28.14 13.21 3.07
C HIS A 40 -27.81 12.39 1.81
N PRO A 41 -28.30 11.13 1.71
CA PRO A 41 -27.97 10.21 0.62
C PRO A 41 -28.99 10.32 -0.53
N ASP A 42 -28.49 10.40 -1.76
CA ASP A 42 -29.28 10.11 -2.95
C ASP A 42 -29.10 8.64 -3.36
N GLU A 43 -30.21 8.00 -3.73
CA GLU A 43 -30.32 6.60 -4.13
C GLU A 43 -29.83 6.35 -5.57
N GLY A 44 -29.19 5.20 -5.79
CA GLY A 44 -28.94 4.58 -7.10
C GLY A 44 -27.45 4.51 -7.51
N VAL A 45 -26.93 3.57 -8.32
CA VAL A 45 -27.43 2.40 -9.05
C VAL A 45 -26.25 1.43 -9.16
N GLY A 46 -26.42 0.17 -8.75
CA GLY A 46 -25.38 -0.85 -8.89
C GLY A 46 -26.00 -2.22 -8.69
N GLY A 47 -26.21 -2.94 -9.80
CA GLY A 47 -26.88 -4.24 -9.79
C GLY A 47 -26.22 -5.30 -8.90
N PRO A 48 -26.89 -6.46 -8.71
CA PRO A 48 -26.54 -7.44 -7.68
C PRO A 48 -25.20 -8.15 -7.98
N GLY A 49 -24.37 -8.35 -6.93
CA GLY A 49 -23.34 -9.41 -6.92
C GLY A 49 -21.87 -8.98 -6.81
N CYS A 50 -21.51 -7.70 -6.93
CA CYS A 50 -20.11 -7.23 -6.87
C CYS A 50 -19.65 -6.62 -5.52
N TYR A 51 -20.53 -6.52 -4.51
CA TYR A 51 -20.33 -5.66 -3.33
C TYR A 51 -20.52 -6.36 -1.97
N SER A 52 -20.13 -7.63 -1.82
CA SER A 52 -20.37 -8.39 -0.58
C SER A 52 -19.17 -8.51 0.38
N ASN A 53 -17.95 -8.20 -0.08
CA ASN A 53 -16.71 -8.49 0.65
C ASN A 53 -16.19 -7.36 1.56
N PHE A 54 -16.86 -6.21 1.63
CA PHE A 54 -16.42 -5.06 2.43
C PHE A 54 -17.50 -4.50 3.34
N ILE A 55 -17.08 -3.72 4.33
CA ILE A 55 -17.89 -2.76 5.08
C ILE A 55 -17.47 -1.34 4.69
N VAL A 56 -18.41 -0.40 4.75
CA VAL A 56 -18.12 1.02 4.55
C VAL A 56 -17.71 1.63 5.89
N LEU A 57 -16.64 2.41 5.89
CA LEU A 57 -16.16 3.16 7.04
C LEU A 57 -16.32 4.66 6.76
N TYR A 58 -16.99 5.36 7.66
CA TYR A 58 -17.09 6.81 7.65
C TYR A 58 -16.14 7.37 8.71
N PRO A 59 -14.98 7.92 8.32
CA PRO A 59 -13.97 8.37 9.28
C PRO A 59 -14.51 9.39 10.30
N SER A 60 -15.42 10.27 9.88
CA SER A 60 -16.11 11.22 10.77
C SER A 60 -16.96 10.53 11.84
N GLU A 61 -17.62 9.41 11.52
CA GLU A 61 -18.38 8.60 12.51
C GLU A 61 -17.45 7.86 13.48
N LEU A 62 -16.19 7.65 13.08
CA LEU A 62 -15.15 7.02 13.89
C LEU A 62 -14.30 8.02 14.68
N SER A 63 -14.68 9.32 14.69
CA SER A 63 -13.90 10.40 15.30
C SER A 63 -12.46 10.50 14.74
N ILE A 64 -12.29 10.15 13.47
CA ILE A 64 -11.03 10.25 12.73
C ILE A 64 -11.12 11.48 11.82
N TYR A 65 -10.12 12.36 11.93
CA TYR A 65 -10.00 13.48 11.00
C TYR A 65 -9.72 12.97 9.59
N TRP A 66 -10.43 13.52 8.60
CA TRP A 66 -10.42 13.02 7.23
C TRP A 66 -9.90 14.10 6.25
N PRO A 67 -8.60 14.08 5.90
CA PRO A 67 -7.97 15.09 5.05
C PRO A 67 -8.23 14.90 3.55
N SER A 68 -9.45 14.53 3.14
CA SER A 68 -9.76 14.15 1.75
C SER A 68 -11.15 14.58 1.32
N TYR A 69 -11.33 14.86 0.03
CA TYR A 69 -12.64 15.07 -0.61
C TYR A 69 -13.37 13.75 -0.92
N LEU A 70 -12.69 12.61 -0.85
CA LEU A 70 -13.34 11.31 -0.98
C LEU A 70 -14.30 11.12 0.22
N PRO A 71 -15.53 10.64 0.04
CA PRO A 71 -16.55 10.73 1.09
C PRO A 71 -16.38 9.71 2.23
N CYS A 72 -15.74 8.58 1.94
CA CYS A 72 -15.57 7.47 2.87
C CYS A 72 -14.47 6.53 2.36
N CYS A 73 -14.09 5.55 3.17
CA CYS A 73 -13.28 4.42 2.72
C CYS A 73 -14.03 3.10 2.96
N ARG A 74 -13.45 2.01 2.48
CA ARG A 74 -13.99 0.66 2.66
C ARG A 74 -12.95 -0.21 3.34
N GLN A 75 -13.44 -1.22 4.04
CA GLN A 75 -12.59 -2.23 4.66
C GLN A 75 -13.10 -3.61 4.29
N ARG A 76 -12.18 -4.47 3.87
CA ARG A 76 -12.44 -5.90 3.64
C ARG A 76 -12.95 -6.62 4.90
N LYS A 77 -13.95 -7.49 4.74
CA LYS A 77 -14.55 -8.34 5.79
C LYS A 77 -13.64 -9.50 6.20
N HIS A 78 -12.82 -9.99 5.27
CA HIS A 78 -12.03 -11.23 5.39
C HIS A 78 -10.63 -11.00 5.98
N TRP A 79 -10.43 -9.89 6.70
CA TRP A 79 -9.11 -9.50 7.21
C TRP A 79 -8.51 -10.52 8.20
N LYS A 80 -9.32 -11.18 9.02
CA LYS A 80 -8.85 -12.24 9.96
C LYS A 80 -8.26 -13.45 9.23
N MET A 81 -8.90 -13.86 8.13
CA MET A 81 -8.37 -14.94 7.30
C MET A 81 -7.05 -14.53 6.65
N ALA A 82 -7.00 -13.30 6.12
CA ALA A 82 -5.80 -12.78 5.53
C ALA A 82 -4.65 -12.64 6.54
N GLU A 83 -4.93 -12.20 7.77
CA GLU A 83 -3.95 -12.14 8.84
C GLU A 83 -3.36 -13.51 9.16
N ARG A 84 -4.22 -14.52 9.32
CA ARG A 84 -3.78 -15.90 9.55
C ARG A 84 -2.87 -16.40 8.42
N MET A 85 -3.30 -16.27 7.16
CA MET A 85 -2.50 -16.69 5.99
C MET A 85 -1.17 -15.93 5.87
N THR A 86 -1.17 -14.64 6.23
CA THR A 86 0.04 -13.82 6.21
C THR A 86 1.02 -14.25 7.30
N ARG A 87 0.51 -14.63 8.48
CA ARG A 87 1.32 -15.19 9.58
C ARG A 87 1.89 -16.55 9.22
N GLU A 88 1.07 -17.44 8.65
CA GLU A 88 1.51 -18.75 8.14
C GLU A 88 2.64 -18.61 7.10
N LEU A 89 2.57 -17.60 6.22
CA LEU A 89 3.65 -17.32 5.27
C LEU A 89 4.93 -16.85 5.98
N LEU A 90 4.81 -15.94 6.95
CA LEU A 90 5.97 -15.45 7.71
C LEU A 90 6.65 -16.58 8.49
N ASP A 91 5.86 -17.45 9.14
CA ASP A 91 6.36 -18.64 9.83
C ASP A 91 7.07 -19.59 8.86
N ALA A 92 6.50 -19.81 7.67
CA ALA A 92 7.14 -20.61 6.62
C ALA A 92 8.48 -20.01 6.12
N ILE A 93 8.57 -18.68 6.01
CA ILE A 93 9.84 -17.99 5.70
C ILE A 93 10.89 -18.31 6.77
N TYR A 94 10.53 -18.22 8.06
CA TYR A 94 11.45 -18.54 9.15
C TYR A 94 11.88 -20.00 9.16
N GLU A 95 10.94 -20.92 8.95
CA GLU A 95 11.25 -22.35 8.90
C GLU A 95 12.24 -22.67 7.77
N ASP A 96 12.04 -22.11 6.59
CA ASP A 96 12.94 -22.29 5.45
C ASP A 96 14.33 -21.68 5.74
N SER A 97 14.40 -20.45 6.27
CA SER A 97 15.66 -19.80 6.64
C SER A 97 16.44 -20.49 7.77
N CYS A 98 15.77 -21.29 8.61
CA CYS A 98 16.44 -22.07 9.66
C CYS A 98 16.95 -23.44 9.17
N ARG A 99 16.47 -23.94 8.04
CA ARG A 99 16.77 -25.29 7.53
C ARG A 99 18.04 -25.36 6.68
N GLU A 100 18.48 -24.26 6.07
CA GLU A 100 19.64 -24.26 5.15
C GLU A 100 20.74 -23.26 5.57
N THR A 101 22.01 -23.64 5.38
CA THR A 101 23.19 -22.78 5.65
C THR A 101 23.66 -22.00 4.41
N ARG A 102 22.74 -21.67 3.51
CA ARG A 102 23.04 -21.00 2.23
C ARG A 102 22.39 -19.62 2.15
N ASP A 103 22.85 -18.83 1.18
CA ASP A 103 22.50 -17.43 0.95
C ASP A 103 20.97 -17.22 0.82
N ASP A 104 20.33 -16.97 1.97
CA ASP A 104 18.87 -16.96 2.09
C ASP A 104 18.22 -15.62 1.78
N GLY A 105 19.05 -14.65 1.44
CA GLY A 105 18.67 -13.27 1.35
C GLY A 105 18.39 -12.62 2.70
N VAL A 106 18.58 -11.31 2.75
CA VAL A 106 18.56 -10.56 4.00
C VAL A 106 17.12 -10.29 4.45
N MET A 107 16.83 -10.55 5.72
CA MET A 107 15.62 -10.10 6.44
C MET A 107 15.88 -8.74 7.10
N PRO A 108 14.84 -7.94 7.39
CA PRO A 108 14.99 -6.73 8.21
C PRO A 108 15.81 -6.99 9.48
N PRO A 109 16.75 -6.09 9.86
CA PRO A 109 17.67 -6.32 10.97
C PRO A 109 16.99 -6.75 12.29
N GLU A 110 15.82 -6.18 12.57
CA GLU A 110 15.02 -6.46 13.77
C GLU A 110 14.48 -7.89 13.81
N LEU A 111 14.40 -8.57 12.66
CA LEU A 111 13.94 -9.96 12.56
C LEU A 111 15.08 -10.98 12.67
N GLN A 112 16.35 -10.55 12.68
CA GLN A 112 17.50 -11.46 12.70
C GLN A 112 17.82 -11.99 14.10
N ASP A 113 17.41 -11.29 15.17
CA ASP A 113 17.54 -11.79 16.54
C ASP A 113 16.29 -12.57 16.97
N MET A 114 16.39 -13.89 16.90
CA MET A 114 15.29 -14.84 17.11
C MET A 114 14.69 -14.85 18.52
N SER A 115 15.28 -14.16 19.50
CA SER A 115 14.90 -14.24 20.92
C SER A 115 14.45 -12.91 21.55
N SER A 116 14.37 -11.85 20.76
CA SER A 116 14.18 -10.50 21.29
C SER A 116 12.72 -10.02 21.28
N GLU A 117 12.37 -9.16 22.24
CA GLU A 117 11.11 -8.38 22.19
C GLU A 117 11.04 -7.46 20.96
N VAL A 118 12.18 -7.11 20.39
CA VAL A 118 12.30 -6.30 19.17
C VAL A 118 11.73 -7.06 17.98
N ARG A 119 12.09 -8.34 17.81
CA ARG A 119 11.54 -9.22 16.78
C ARG A 119 10.03 -9.34 16.88
N MET A 120 9.49 -9.67 18.05
CA MET A 120 8.04 -9.83 18.23
C MET A 120 7.26 -8.56 17.87
N ARG A 121 7.80 -7.38 18.22
CA ARG A 121 7.23 -6.09 17.85
C ARG A 121 7.26 -5.89 16.33
N LYS A 122 8.39 -6.19 15.68
CA LYS A 122 8.54 -6.05 14.23
C LYS A 122 7.64 -7.01 13.45
N GLU A 123 7.52 -8.27 13.87
CA GLU A 123 6.59 -9.24 13.29
C GLU A 123 5.14 -8.74 13.40
N THR A 124 4.75 -8.24 14.57
CA THR A 124 3.41 -7.68 14.79
C THR A 124 3.16 -6.47 13.89
N GLU A 125 4.13 -5.56 13.77
CA GLU A 125 4.07 -4.40 12.89
C GLU A 125 3.92 -4.81 11.41
N LEU A 126 4.75 -5.73 10.91
CA LEU A 126 4.73 -6.19 9.52
C LEU A 126 3.43 -6.88 9.15
N ILE A 127 2.94 -7.79 10.01
CA ILE A 127 1.65 -8.46 9.78
C ILE A 127 0.52 -7.42 9.78
N ALA A 128 0.47 -6.54 10.78
CA ALA A 128 -0.58 -5.53 10.88
C ALA A 128 -0.57 -4.59 9.66
N THR A 129 0.62 -4.14 9.26
CA THR A 129 0.83 -3.26 8.10
C THR A 129 0.35 -3.92 6.81
N SER A 130 0.80 -5.15 6.55
CA SER A 130 0.48 -5.91 5.32
C SER A 130 -1.01 -6.24 5.21
N VAL A 131 -1.64 -6.57 6.34
CA VAL A 131 -3.07 -6.87 6.38
C VAL A 131 -3.90 -5.60 6.25
N LYS A 132 -3.55 -4.53 6.98
CA LYS A 132 -4.28 -3.26 6.95
C LYS A 132 -4.21 -2.59 5.59
N SER A 133 -3.03 -2.48 4.99
CA SER A 133 -2.86 -1.86 3.67
C SER A 133 -3.74 -2.57 2.64
N ALA A 134 -3.65 -3.89 2.54
CA ALA A 134 -4.45 -4.67 1.59
C ALA A 134 -5.96 -4.63 1.91
N ALA A 135 -6.35 -4.63 3.19
CA ALA A 135 -7.76 -4.62 3.59
C ALA A 135 -8.47 -3.30 3.26
N TYR A 136 -7.76 -2.17 3.30
CA TYR A 136 -8.31 -0.86 2.98
C TYR A 136 -8.17 -0.52 1.49
N MET A 137 -7.02 -0.81 0.88
CA MET A 137 -6.75 -0.49 -0.53
C MET A 137 -7.49 -1.41 -1.50
N TYR A 138 -7.72 -2.68 -1.12
CA TYR A 138 -8.36 -3.69 -1.97
C TYR A 138 -9.56 -4.35 -1.27
N PRO A 139 -10.60 -3.57 -0.94
CA PRO A 139 -11.67 -4.01 -0.05
C PRO A 139 -12.56 -5.11 -0.63
N ASN A 140 -12.60 -5.27 -1.96
CA ASN A 140 -13.47 -6.21 -2.65
C ASN A 140 -12.92 -7.64 -2.78
N ALA A 141 -11.69 -7.90 -2.32
CA ALA A 141 -11.06 -9.22 -2.43
C ALA A 141 -11.91 -10.33 -1.81
N SER A 142 -12.04 -11.45 -2.53
CA SER A 142 -12.58 -12.71 -2.00
C SER A 142 -11.70 -13.23 -0.85
N PRO A 143 -12.15 -14.18 -0.02
CA PRO A 143 -11.35 -14.66 1.12
C PRO A 143 -9.95 -15.17 0.74
N VAL A 144 -9.82 -15.91 -0.36
CA VAL A 144 -8.52 -16.44 -0.82
C VAL A 144 -7.64 -15.31 -1.38
N ARG A 145 -8.20 -14.47 -2.26
CA ARG A 145 -7.49 -13.30 -2.82
C ARG A 145 -7.09 -12.32 -1.73
N ALA A 146 -7.86 -12.25 -0.65
CA ALA A 146 -7.56 -11.43 0.50
C ALA A 146 -6.26 -11.85 1.19
N GLY A 147 -6.09 -13.16 1.38
CA GLY A 147 -4.86 -13.74 1.91
C GLY A 147 -3.68 -13.50 0.98
N ILE A 148 -3.82 -13.83 -0.30
CA ILE A 148 -2.77 -13.65 -1.30
C ILE A 148 -2.33 -12.18 -1.39
N SER A 149 -3.27 -11.23 -1.44
CA SER A 149 -2.94 -9.80 -1.49
C SER A 149 -2.20 -9.31 -0.24
N SER A 150 -2.55 -9.81 0.96
CA SER A 150 -1.86 -9.46 2.20
C SER A 150 -0.49 -10.13 2.32
N GLN A 151 -0.35 -11.36 1.85
CA GLN A 151 0.92 -12.07 1.72
C GLN A 151 1.87 -11.36 0.74
N SER A 152 1.36 -10.92 -0.42
CA SER A 152 2.15 -10.11 -1.36
C SER A 152 2.61 -8.79 -0.74
N MET A 153 1.76 -8.12 0.04
CA MET A 153 2.14 -6.91 0.78
C MET A 153 3.23 -7.18 1.82
N LEU A 154 3.18 -8.32 2.52
CA LEU A 154 4.25 -8.72 3.45
C LEU A 154 5.61 -8.81 2.75
N LEU A 155 5.67 -9.46 1.60
CA LEU A 155 6.92 -9.60 0.84
C LEU A 155 7.45 -8.25 0.34
N VAL A 156 6.55 -7.33 -0.03
CA VAL A 156 6.92 -5.95 -0.38
C VAL A 156 7.51 -5.22 0.83
N PHE A 157 6.85 -5.24 1.99
CA PHE A 157 7.37 -4.55 3.18
C PHE A 157 8.66 -5.17 3.74
N LEU A 158 8.82 -6.50 3.66
CA LEU A 158 10.08 -7.16 4.02
C LEU A 158 11.24 -6.71 3.13
N HIS A 159 10.99 -6.50 1.84
CA HIS A 159 11.99 -6.00 0.90
C HIS A 159 12.31 -4.53 1.15
N ASP A 160 11.28 -3.69 1.24
CA ASP A 160 11.31 -2.25 1.48
C ASP A 160 12.16 -1.91 2.72
N ASP A 161 11.86 -2.56 3.86
CA ASP A 161 12.56 -2.33 5.12
C ASP A 161 14.06 -2.68 5.04
N VAL A 162 14.47 -3.62 4.19
CA VAL A 162 15.89 -3.97 4.01
C VAL A 162 16.59 -2.96 3.11
N VAL A 163 15.94 -2.59 2.00
CA VAL A 163 16.52 -1.71 0.99
C VAL A 163 16.67 -0.27 1.52
N GLU A 164 15.74 0.21 2.34
CA GLU A 164 15.79 1.56 2.93
C GLU A 164 16.82 1.68 4.08
N THR A 165 16.95 0.65 4.92
CA THR A 165 17.76 0.72 6.17
C THR A 165 19.27 0.67 5.89
N SER A 166 19.69 0.07 4.78
CA SER A 166 21.10 0.14 4.40
C SER A 166 21.28 0.07 2.89
N PRO A 167 21.23 1.18 2.15
CA PRO A 167 21.50 1.18 0.71
C PRO A 167 22.94 0.76 0.40
N LEU A 168 23.90 1.13 1.28
CA LEU A 168 25.32 0.79 1.13
C LEU A 168 25.62 -0.64 1.57
N ASP A 169 24.94 -1.17 2.58
CA ASP A 169 25.07 -2.58 2.94
C ASP A 169 24.21 -3.46 2.02
N ALA A 170 23.08 -3.04 1.47
CA ALA A 170 22.33 -3.83 0.46
C ALA A 170 23.16 -4.05 -0.82
N VAL A 171 24.06 -3.10 -1.15
CA VAL A 171 25.03 -3.22 -2.26
C VAL A 171 26.26 -4.06 -1.86
N ASN A 172 26.64 -4.11 -0.57
CA ASN A 172 27.83 -4.82 -0.08
C ASN A 172 27.56 -6.16 0.67
N LEU A 173 26.32 -6.42 1.08
CA LEU A 173 25.82 -7.62 1.77
C LEU A 173 25.40 -8.65 0.74
N LYS A 174 26.37 -9.12 -0.06
CA LYS A 174 26.44 -10.50 -0.59
C LYS A 174 25.19 -11.21 -1.18
N GLY A 175 24.06 -10.57 -1.47
CA GLY A 175 22.89 -11.24 -2.03
C GLY A 175 21.58 -10.50 -1.74
N SER A 176 20.75 -10.35 -2.79
CA SER A 176 19.27 -10.36 -2.78
C SER A 176 18.58 -10.32 -1.40
N THR A 177 17.59 -9.44 -1.18
CA THR A 177 16.70 -9.54 0.00
C THR A 177 16.03 -10.92 0.11
N ILE A 178 15.43 -11.25 1.26
CA ILE A 178 14.63 -12.48 1.40
C ILE A 178 13.57 -12.60 0.29
N THR A 179 12.96 -11.48 -0.10
CA THR A 179 11.96 -11.41 -1.16
C THR A 179 12.58 -11.69 -2.53
N ASP A 180 13.74 -11.11 -2.84
CA ASP A 180 14.48 -11.45 -4.06
C ASP A 180 14.81 -12.96 -4.10
N ALA A 181 15.21 -13.55 -2.98
CA ALA A 181 15.52 -14.98 -2.88
C ALA A 181 14.28 -15.87 -3.10
N ILE A 182 13.13 -15.49 -2.53
CA ILE A 182 11.84 -16.15 -2.77
C ILE A 182 11.50 -16.13 -4.26
N PHE A 183 11.54 -14.96 -4.88
CA PHE A 183 11.15 -14.78 -6.27
C PHE A 183 12.14 -15.43 -7.26
N ALA A 184 13.44 -15.50 -6.92
CA ALA A 184 14.42 -16.22 -7.73
C ALA A 184 14.13 -17.72 -7.90
N THR A 185 13.28 -18.32 -7.05
CA THR A 185 12.86 -19.73 -7.19
C THR A 185 11.83 -19.96 -8.30
N TYR A 186 11.15 -18.91 -8.75
CA TYR A 186 10.13 -19.00 -9.79
C TYR A 186 10.73 -18.99 -11.21
N GLU A 187 11.93 -18.44 -11.41
CA GLU A 187 12.65 -18.63 -12.67
C GLU A 187 13.17 -20.08 -12.73
N PRO A 188 12.68 -20.93 -13.65
CA PRO A 188 13.20 -22.28 -13.78
C PRO A 188 14.58 -22.17 -14.44
N LYS A 189 15.65 -22.14 -13.63
CA LYS A 189 16.99 -22.40 -14.17
C LYS A 189 17.05 -23.88 -14.51
N THR A 190 16.99 -24.18 -15.81
CA THR A 190 17.18 -25.54 -16.35
C THR A 190 18.44 -26.16 -15.75
N GLY A 191 18.29 -27.24 -14.98
CA GLY A 191 19.40 -28.09 -14.53
C GLY A 191 19.88 -27.95 -13.08
N ILE A 192 19.23 -27.16 -12.22
CA ILE A 192 19.52 -27.17 -10.77
C ILE A 192 18.32 -27.77 -10.04
N ALA A 193 18.58 -28.81 -9.22
CA ALA A 193 17.56 -29.48 -8.42
C ALA A 193 16.72 -28.46 -7.63
N GLN A 194 15.41 -28.54 -7.84
CA GLN A 194 14.40 -27.65 -7.29
C GLN A 194 14.13 -28.05 -5.83
N SER A 195 15.10 -27.81 -4.93
CA SER A 195 14.94 -27.97 -3.49
C SER A 195 14.76 -26.64 -2.75
N ARG A 196 14.88 -25.50 -3.45
CA ARG A 196 14.74 -24.19 -2.83
C ARG A 196 13.27 -23.93 -2.51
N ARG A 197 12.90 -24.15 -1.24
CA ARG A 197 11.75 -23.52 -0.56
C ARG A 197 10.37 -24.03 -0.99
N GLU A 198 10.07 -25.29 -0.68
CA GLU A 198 8.77 -25.93 -1.00
C GLU A 198 7.56 -25.15 -0.46
N ALA A 199 7.65 -24.56 0.73
CA ALA A 199 6.56 -23.77 1.33
C ALA A 199 6.35 -22.43 0.62
N LEU A 200 7.43 -21.77 0.18
CA LEU A 200 7.38 -20.50 -0.55
C LEU A 200 6.97 -20.68 -2.01
N GLY A 201 7.38 -21.80 -2.62
CA GLY A 201 6.82 -22.28 -3.89
C GLY A 201 5.30 -22.51 -3.80
N GLY A 202 4.80 -22.93 -2.64
CA GLY A 202 3.37 -23.08 -2.37
C GLY A 202 2.59 -21.77 -2.49
N PHE A 203 3.07 -20.67 -1.91
CA PHE A 203 2.44 -19.35 -2.03
C PHE A 203 2.42 -18.86 -3.49
N LEU A 204 3.56 -18.92 -4.18
CA LEU A 204 3.65 -18.48 -5.58
C LEU A 204 2.75 -19.32 -6.49
N THR A 205 2.68 -20.63 -6.24
CA THR A 205 1.78 -21.54 -6.96
C THR A 205 0.32 -21.21 -6.67
N ALA A 206 -0.07 -21.01 -5.42
CA ALA A 206 -1.43 -20.64 -5.03
C ALA A 206 -1.89 -19.32 -5.68
N MET A 207 -0.98 -18.35 -5.84
CA MET A 207 -1.27 -17.10 -6.56
C MET A 207 -1.66 -17.35 -8.03
N ILE A 208 -0.94 -18.25 -8.72
CA ILE A 208 -1.23 -18.61 -10.12
C ILE A 208 -2.48 -19.50 -10.22
N GLU A 209 -2.67 -20.42 -9.28
CA GLU A 209 -3.82 -21.33 -9.28
C GLU A 209 -5.14 -20.61 -9.02
N GLU A 210 -5.16 -19.59 -8.16
CA GLU A 210 -6.34 -18.76 -7.91
C GLU A 210 -6.81 -18.01 -9.17
N ASP A 211 -5.86 -17.54 -10.00
CA ASP A 211 -6.14 -16.96 -11.32
C ASP A 211 -4.91 -17.00 -12.23
N PRO A 212 -4.86 -17.86 -13.26
CA PRO A 212 -3.67 -17.99 -14.09
C PRO A 212 -3.28 -16.71 -14.84
N SER A 213 -4.24 -15.81 -15.12
CA SER A 213 -3.95 -14.56 -15.83
C SER A 213 -3.57 -13.46 -14.86
N LEU A 214 -4.39 -13.21 -13.84
CA LEU A 214 -4.16 -12.14 -12.88
C LEU A 214 -3.03 -12.46 -11.90
N GLY A 215 -2.90 -13.73 -11.49
CA GLY A 215 -1.80 -14.20 -10.65
C GLY A 215 -0.44 -14.05 -11.33
N LYS A 216 -0.33 -14.39 -12.63
CA LYS A 216 0.90 -14.16 -13.40
C LYS A 216 1.23 -12.67 -13.51
N ARG A 217 0.21 -11.83 -13.76
CA ARG A 217 0.37 -10.38 -13.81
C ARG A 217 0.87 -9.82 -12.47
N LEU A 218 0.26 -10.25 -11.36
CA LEU A 218 0.66 -9.86 -10.01
C LEU A 218 2.10 -10.27 -9.73
N LEU A 219 2.46 -11.50 -10.05
CA LEU A 219 3.82 -12.00 -9.87
C LEU A 219 4.84 -11.21 -10.71
N SER A 220 4.58 -11.01 -12.01
CA SER A 220 5.43 -10.22 -12.90
C SER A 220 5.63 -8.79 -12.41
N SER A 221 4.58 -8.15 -11.88
CA SER A 221 4.68 -6.79 -11.36
C SER A 221 5.60 -6.66 -10.13
N ILE A 222 5.65 -7.69 -9.28
CA ILE A 222 6.59 -7.73 -8.15
C ILE A 222 8.01 -7.90 -8.68
N PHE A 223 8.24 -8.75 -9.68
CA PHE A 223 9.54 -8.87 -10.33
C PHE A 223 10.03 -7.57 -10.96
N THR A 224 9.16 -6.83 -11.66
CA THR A 224 9.50 -5.52 -12.22
C THR A 224 9.99 -4.59 -11.12
N TRP A 225 9.25 -4.51 -10.01
CA TRP A 225 9.60 -3.67 -8.87
C TRP A 225 10.92 -4.08 -8.20
N LEU A 226 11.12 -5.38 -7.92
CA LEU A 226 12.39 -5.89 -7.35
C LEU A 226 13.59 -5.59 -8.25
N ASN A 227 13.41 -5.55 -9.57
CA ASN A 227 14.49 -5.17 -10.48
C ASN A 227 14.77 -3.67 -10.47
N HIS A 228 13.75 -2.84 -10.24
CA HIS A 228 13.91 -1.40 -10.08
C HIS A 228 14.71 -1.05 -8.80
N THR A 229 14.38 -1.68 -7.66
CA THR A 229 15.00 -1.39 -6.36
C THR A 229 16.49 -1.75 -6.29
N LYS A 230 16.95 -2.72 -7.10
CA LYS A 230 18.39 -3.02 -7.27
C LYS A 230 19.21 -1.81 -7.75
N GLY A 231 18.57 -0.82 -8.37
CA GLY A 231 19.19 0.42 -8.83
C GLY A 231 19.44 1.46 -7.73
N TYR A 232 18.94 1.27 -6.51
CA TYR A 232 18.94 2.32 -5.48
C TYR A 232 20.34 2.79 -5.08
N GLY A 233 21.32 1.88 -5.06
CA GLY A 233 22.72 2.23 -4.79
C GLY A 233 23.36 3.18 -5.82
N SER A 234 22.71 3.39 -6.98
CA SER A 234 23.14 4.31 -8.03
C SER A 234 22.37 5.63 -8.05
N ILE A 235 21.40 5.81 -7.14
CA ILE A 235 20.62 7.05 -7.03
C ILE A 235 21.49 8.10 -6.35
N SER A 236 21.80 9.17 -7.08
CA SER A 236 22.52 10.31 -6.49
C SER A 236 21.60 11.08 -5.51
N PRO A 237 22.08 11.49 -4.33
CA PRO A 237 21.32 12.32 -3.39
C PRO A 237 20.84 13.66 -3.97
N ALA A 238 21.41 14.09 -5.11
CA ALA A 238 21.08 15.36 -5.75
C ALA A 238 20.02 15.28 -6.86
N ILE A 239 19.46 14.10 -7.18
CA ILE A 239 18.84 13.83 -8.50
C ILE A 239 17.56 14.60 -8.82
N PHE A 240 16.80 15.02 -7.81
CA PHE A 240 15.50 15.63 -8.06
C PHE A 240 15.62 17.15 -8.17
N GLU A 241 15.64 17.64 -9.41
CA GLU A 241 15.63 19.07 -9.75
C GLU A 241 14.23 19.68 -9.76
N SER A 242 13.20 18.84 -9.81
CA SER A 242 11.79 19.24 -9.74
C SER A 242 10.93 18.18 -9.08
N LEU A 243 9.77 18.58 -8.57
CA LEU A 243 8.76 17.62 -8.07
C LEU A 243 8.26 16.70 -9.19
N ARG A 244 8.25 17.16 -10.45
CA ARG A 244 7.83 16.34 -11.59
C ARG A 244 8.80 15.17 -11.83
N ASN A 245 10.11 15.45 -11.86
CA ASN A 245 11.13 14.41 -12.01
C ASN A 245 11.09 13.42 -10.85
N TYR A 246 10.84 13.92 -9.63
CA TYR A 246 10.63 13.08 -8.47
C TYR A 246 9.43 12.14 -8.65
N LEU A 247 8.26 12.66 -9.04
CA LEU A 247 7.05 11.85 -9.20
C LEU A 247 7.15 10.83 -10.35
N GLU A 248 7.96 11.10 -11.37
CA GLU A 248 8.25 10.13 -12.43
C GLU A 248 9.08 8.95 -11.90
N PHE A 249 10.15 9.22 -11.14
CA PHE A 249 10.89 8.18 -10.43
C PHE A 249 10.01 7.45 -9.42
N ARG A 250 9.24 8.21 -8.62
CA ARG A 250 8.43 7.70 -7.52
C ARG A 250 7.33 6.75 -7.99
N SER A 251 6.91 6.83 -9.26
CA SER A 251 5.95 5.91 -9.86
C SER A 251 6.46 4.45 -9.87
N ASP A 252 7.73 4.25 -10.20
CA ASP A 252 8.32 2.90 -10.21
C ASP A 252 8.68 2.46 -8.78
N ASP A 253 9.23 3.39 -8.00
CA ASP A 253 9.64 3.21 -6.60
C ASP A 253 8.46 2.82 -5.68
N ILE A 254 7.28 3.44 -5.83
CA ILE A 254 6.05 3.06 -5.10
C ILE A 254 5.41 1.76 -5.63
N ALA A 255 6.03 1.10 -6.60
CA ALA A 255 5.54 -0.13 -7.24
C ALA A 255 4.17 0.05 -7.95
N CYS A 256 4.01 1.10 -8.77
CA CYS A 256 2.73 1.40 -9.45
C CYS A 256 2.13 0.19 -10.20
N GLU A 257 2.96 -0.56 -10.95
CA GLU A 257 2.52 -1.77 -11.65
C GLU A 257 1.94 -2.82 -10.68
N PHE A 258 2.59 -3.01 -9.53
CA PHE A 258 2.14 -3.95 -8.50
C PHE A 258 0.83 -3.51 -7.85
N ILE A 259 0.70 -2.24 -7.52
CA ILE A 259 -0.51 -1.69 -6.92
C ILE A 259 -1.70 -1.84 -7.90
N ILE A 260 -1.49 -1.59 -9.19
CA ILE A 260 -2.50 -1.82 -10.24
C ILE A 260 -2.84 -3.31 -10.37
N ALA A 261 -1.82 -4.19 -10.39
CA ALA A 261 -2.03 -5.63 -10.49
C ALA A 261 -2.80 -6.17 -9.27
N GLN A 262 -2.55 -5.65 -8.07
CA GLN A 262 -3.31 -5.96 -6.86
C GLN A 262 -4.78 -5.54 -7.00
N ALA A 263 -5.06 -4.33 -7.53
CA ALA A 263 -6.43 -3.88 -7.73
C ALA A 263 -7.19 -4.78 -8.72
N LEU A 264 -6.56 -5.15 -9.84
CA LEU A 264 -7.12 -6.07 -10.84
C LEU A 264 -7.35 -7.46 -10.24
N PHE A 265 -6.34 -8.01 -9.54
CA PHE A 265 -6.39 -9.32 -8.90
C PHE A 265 -7.48 -9.37 -7.83
N ALA A 266 -7.46 -8.47 -6.86
CA ALA A 266 -8.43 -8.43 -5.77
C ALA A 266 -9.86 -8.27 -6.27
N CYS A 267 -10.08 -7.45 -7.30
CA CYS A 267 -11.41 -7.22 -7.85
C CYS A 267 -11.83 -8.23 -8.91
N ASN A 268 -10.96 -9.19 -9.28
CA ASN A 268 -11.20 -10.12 -10.38
C ASN A 268 -11.61 -9.38 -11.68
N ILE A 269 -10.73 -8.50 -12.13
CA ILE A 269 -10.91 -7.66 -13.31
C ILE A 269 -9.85 -8.05 -14.34
N HIS A 270 -10.29 -8.67 -15.43
CA HIS A 270 -9.43 -9.01 -16.57
C HIS A 270 -9.48 -7.88 -17.60
N LEU A 271 -8.35 -7.20 -17.76
CA LEU A 271 -8.12 -6.22 -18.82
C LEU A 271 -6.77 -6.52 -19.47
N SER A 272 -6.73 -6.42 -20.80
CA SER A 272 -5.48 -6.44 -21.55
C SER A 272 -4.69 -5.14 -21.34
N GLU A 273 -3.40 -5.16 -21.71
CA GLU A 273 -2.56 -3.97 -21.60
C GLU A 273 -3.07 -2.81 -22.46
N MET A 274 -3.59 -3.11 -23.66
CA MET A 274 -4.21 -2.10 -24.53
C MET A 274 -5.46 -1.47 -23.90
N GLU A 275 -6.27 -2.25 -23.18
CA GLU A 275 -7.45 -1.73 -22.48
C GLU A 275 -7.07 -0.85 -21.28
N ILE A 276 -5.91 -1.10 -20.65
CA ILE A 276 -5.40 -0.30 -19.53
C ILE A 276 -4.75 1.00 -20.03
N GLN A 277 -4.09 0.99 -21.19
CA GLN A 277 -3.45 2.19 -21.77
C GLN A 277 -4.41 3.36 -21.98
N VAL A 278 -5.71 3.09 -22.18
CA VAL A 278 -6.76 4.13 -22.24
C VAL A 278 -6.81 4.96 -20.95
N PHE A 279 -6.36 4.41 -19.82
CA PHE A 279 -6.33 5.05 -18.51
C PHE A 279 -4.99 5.66 -18.15
N ASN A 280 -4.00 5.78 -19.05
CA ASN A 280 -2.67 6.32 -18.74
C ASN A 280 -2.72 7.66 -17.95
N ASN A 281 -3.63 8.55 -18.32
CA ASN A 281 -3.79 9.82 -17.60
C ASN A 281 -4.37 9.63 -16.18
N VAL A 282 -5.40 8.78 -16.04
CA VAL A 282 -5.98 8.42 -14.73
C VAL A 282 -4.95 7.74 -13.84
N VAL A 283 -4.18 6.79 -14.39
CA VAL A 283 -3.11 6.07 -13.71
C VAL A 283 -2.02 7.02 -13.22
N ARG A 284 -1.64 8.01 -14.04
CA ARG A 284 -0.67 9.05 -13.64
C ARG A 284 -1.18 9.91 -12.47
N ILE A 285 -2.45 10.30 -12.49
CA ILE A 285 -3.07 11.05 -11.37
C ILE A 285 -3.12 10.17 -10.11
N TYR A 286 -3.54 8.92 -10.29
CA TYR A 286 -3.66 7.91 -9.25
C TYR A 286 -2.32 7.65 -8.53
N VAL A 287 -1.25 7.39 -9.29
CA VAL A 287 0.07 7.14 -8.70
C VAL A 287 0.61 8.38 -8.00
N THR A 288 0.38 9.58 -8.56
CA THR A 288 0.77 10.84 -7.90
C THR A 288 0.10 10.98 -6.54
N HIS A 289 -1.20 10.69 -6.44
CA HIS A 289 -1.95 10.73 -5.19
C HIS A 289 -1.39 9.74 -4.16
N ILE A 290 -1.19 8.48 -4.54
CA ILE A 290 -0.67 7.45 -3.62
C ILE A 290 0.74 7.79 -3.16
N SER A 291 1.62 8.21 -4.06
CA SER A 291 2.99 8.59 -3.74
C SER A 291 3.03 9.75 -2.75
N LEU A 292 2.31 10.85 -3.02
CA LEU A 292 2.27 12.01 -2.11
C LEU A 292 1.62 11.66 -0.77
N THR A 293 0.59 10.81 -0.77
CA THR A 293 -0.04 10.33 0.47
C THR A 293 0.93 9.49 1.28
N ASN A 294 1.65 8.56 0.67
CA ASN A 294 2.67 7.77 1.36
C ASN A 294 3.74 8.71 1.95
N ASP A 295 4.37 9.52 1.10
CA ASP A 295 5.45 10.43 1.49
C ASP A 295 5.05 11.38 2.62
N LEU A 296 3.82 11.91 2.59
CA LEU A 296 3.32 12.81 3.64
C LEU A 296 3.23 12.12 5.01
N TYR A 297 2.79 10.86 5.04
CA TYR A 297 2.62 10.12 6.30
C TYR A 297 3.89 9.41 6.74
N SER A 298 4.76 9.00 5.82
CA SER A 298 6.01 8.31 6.13
C SER A 298 7.18 9.24 6.43
N PHE A 299 7.07 10.54 6.13
CA PHE A 299 8.17 11.50 6.21
C PHE A 299 8.89 11.53 7.56
N GLU A 300 8.18 11.60 8.68
CA GLU A 300 8.81 11.65 10.01
C GLU A 300 9.68 10.41 10.26
N ARG A 301 9.14 9.24 9.96
CA ARG A 301 9.84 7.96 10.09
C ARG A 301 11.06 7.89 9.17
N GLU A 302 10.88 8.21 7.89
CA GLU A 302 11.96 8.18 6.90
C GLU A 302 13.05 9.20 7.21
N ARG A 303 12.67 10.37 7.73
CA ARG A 303 13.62 11.39 8.17
C ARG A 303 14.40 10.94 9.40
N GLU A 304 13.74 10.36 10.39
CA GLU A 304 14.41 9.82 11.59
C GLU A 304 15.42 8.72 11.19
N GLU A 305 15.04 7.87 10.25
CA GLU A 305 15.92 6.83 9.72
C GLU A 305 17.10 7.42 8.93
N TYR A 306 16.84 8.38 8.04
CA TYR A 306 17.88 9.13 7.32
C TYR A 306 18.88 9.81 8.29
N GLU A 307 18.39 10.47 9.34
CA GLU A 307 19.23 11.11 10.36
C GLU A 307 20.07 10.11 11.16
N ARG A 308 19.59 8.87 11.30
CA ARG A 308 20.25 7.78 12.03
C ARG A 308 21.31 7.08 11.19
N THR A 309 21.08 6.87 9.89
CA THR A 309 21.93 6.05 9.02
C THR A 309 22.74 6.83 8.00
N ASP A 310 22.46 8.12 7.81
CA ASP A 310 22.96 8.92 6.67
C ASP A 310 22.60 8.27 5.32
N GLY A 311 21.46 7.56 5.28
CA GLY A 311 20.94 6.84 4.12
C GLY A 311 20.35 7.76 3.04
N LEU A 312 19.38 7.25 2.28
CA LEU A 312 18.67 8.04 1.27
C LEU A 312 17.33 8.54 1.84
N LEU A 313 17.04 9.84 1.69
CA LEU A 313 15.71 10.40 1.93
C LEU A 313 14.99 10.63 0.60
N ILE A 314 14.28 9.62 0.13
CA ILE A 314 13.46 9.66 -1.10
C ILE A 314 12.03 10.04 -0.69
N ASN A 315 11.77 11.34 -0.58
CA ASN A 315 10.47 11.83 -0.12
C ASN A 315 10.12 13.19 -0.75
N ALA A 316 8.88 13.37 -1.19
CA ALA A 316 8.39 14.60 -1.81
C ALA A 316 8.59 15.84 -0.93
N ILE A 317 8.47 15.73 0.40
CA ILE A 317 8.66 16.86 1.32
C ILE A 317 10.12 17.37 1.25
N GLY A 318 11.09 16.45 1.19
CA GLY A 318 12.50 16.78 1.00
C GLY A 318 12.75 17.50 -0.32
N VAL A 319 12.16 16.98 -1.41
CA VAL A 319 12.27 17.57 -2.75
C VAL A 319 11.62 18.95 -2.80
N ILE A 320 10.40 19.10 -2.28
CA ILE A 320 9.66 20.37 -2.25
C ILE A 320 10.45 21.43 -1.48
N ARG A 321 10.97 21.08 -0.31
CA ARG A 321 11.79 21.99 0.50
C ARG A 321 13.00 22.49 -0.30
N LYS A 322 13.70 21.60 -0.98
CA LYS A 322 14.90 21.91 -1.79
C LYS A 322 14.55 22.75 -3.02
N VAL A 323 13.54 22.35 -3.79
CA VAL A 323 13.21 22.97 -5.09
C VAL A 323 12.54 24.32 -4.90
N TYR A 324 11.59 24.44 -3.96
CA TYR A 324 10.84 25.68 -3.73
C TYR A 324 11.46 26.60 -2.68
N GLN A 325 12.53 26.16 -1.99
CA GLN A 325 13.23 26.94 -0.96
C GLN A 325 12.27 27.43 0.15
N VAL A 326 11.36 26.56 0.57
CA VAL A 326 10.35 26.84 1.59
C VAL A 326 10.73 26.29 2.96
N SER A 327 10.07 26.77 4.02
CA SER A 327 10.25 26.22 5.36
C SER A 327 9.78 24.76 5.44
N PRO A 328 10.28 23.96 6.40
CA PRO A 328 9.79 22.59 6.61
C PRO A 328 8.28 22.52 6.86
N VAL A 329 7.70 23.52 7.54
CA VAL A 329 6.25 23.60 7.79
C VAL A 329 5.48 23.72 6.48
N VAL A 330 5.91 24.62 5.59
CA VAL A 330 5.27 24.81 4.28
C VAL A 330 5.51 23.58 3.38
N ALA A 331 6.70 22.99 3.44
CA ALA A 331 7.03 21.79 2.67
C ALA A 331 6.13 20.58 3.01
N LYS A 332 5.63 20.48 4.25
CA LYS A 332 4.64 19.46 4.66
C LYS A 332 3.20 19.79 4.22
N GLN A 333 2.85 21.06 4.12
CA GLN A 333 1.51 21.49 3.72
C GLN A 333 1.27 21.37 2.21
N LEU A 334 2.30 21.58 1.39
CA LEU A 334 2.18 21.54 -0.07
C LEU A 334 1.74 20.17 -0.62
N PRO A 335 2.32 19.02 -0.20
CA PRO A 335 1.83 17.70 -0.60
C PRO A 335 0.35 17.51 -0.33
N TRP A 336 -0.16 18.00 0.81
CA TRP A 336 -1.59 17.90 1.13
C TRP A 336 -2.46 18.66 0.12
N GLY A 337 -2.08 19.89 -0.24
CA GLY A 337 -2.76 20.63 -1.30
C GLY A 337 -2.75 19.88 -2.63
N PHE A 338 -1.60 19.31 -3.01
CA PHE A 338 -1.46 18.53 -4.24
C PHE A 338 -2.28 17.23 -4.22
N ILE A 339 -2.40 16.55 -3.07
CA ILE A 339 -3.27 15.38 -2.90
C ILE A 339 -4.72 15.76 -3.21
N LEU A 340 -5.23 16.85 -2.63
CA LEU A 340 -6.59 17.33 -2.88
C LEU A 340 -6.81 17.71 -4.35
N ASP A 341 -5.83 18.36 -4.98
CA ASP A 341 -5.89 18.68 -6.42
C ASP A 341 -5.94 17.41 -7.28
N THR A 342 -5.17 16.37 -6.92
CA THR A 342 -5.21 15.09 -7.63
C THR A 342 -6.55 14.36 -7.47
N GLU A 343 -7.24 14.49 -6.34
CA GLU A 343 -8.59 13.94 -6.16
C GLU A 343 -9.60 14.62 -7.10
N CYS A 344 -9.54 15.95 -7.20
CA CYS A 344 -10.34 16.71 -8.15
C CYS A 344 -10.03 16.31 -9.60
N ALA A 345 -8.76 16.18 -9.96
CA ALA A 345 -8.33 15.76 -11.29
C ALA A 345 -8.79 14.33 -11.63
N PHE A 346 -8.69 13.40 -10.69
CA PHE A 346 -9.15 12.02 -10.84
C PHE A 346 -10.67 11.98 -11.10
N SER A 347 -11.43 12.70 -10.29
CA SER A 347 -12.89 12.82 -10.45
C SER A 347 -13.28 13.40 -11.81
N GLY A 348 -12.62 14.48 -12.23
CA GLY A 348 -12.84 15.11 -13.53
C GLY A 348 -12.56 14.17 -14.70
N GLU A 349 -11.42 13.48 -14.69
CA GLU A 349 -11.04 12.54 -15.74
C GLU A 349 -11.95 11.31 -15.76
N PHE A 350 -12.32 10.77 -14.60
CA PHE A 350 -13.26 9.65 -14.53
C PHE A 350 -14.64 10.04 -15.08
N LYS A 351 -15.14 11.22 -14.73
CA LYS A 351 -16.40 11.75 -15.27
C LYS A 351 -16.34 11.86 -16.80
N LYS A 352 -15.24 12.38 -17.35
CA LYS A 352 -15.02 12.47 -18.80
C LYS A 352 -15.02 11.10 -19.47
N LEU A 353 -14.32 10.13 -18.89
CA LEU A 353 -14.26 8.76 -19.41
C LEU A 353 -15.63 8.07 -19.39
N ILE A 354 -16.38 8.17 -18.31
CA ILE A 354 -17.75 7.62 -18.22
C ILE A 354 -18.68 8.30 -19.22
N SER A 355 -18.62 9.64 -19.33
CA SER A 355 -19.48 10.41 -20.22
C SER A 355 -19.20 10.13 -21.71
N SER A 356 -18.04 9.56 -22.05
CA SER A 356 -17.77 9.13 -23.42
C SER A 356 -18.69 8.00 -23.91
N GLY A 357 -19.24 7.20 -22.99
CA GLY A 357 -20.04 6.01 -23.31
C GLY A 357 -19.24 4.86 -23.94
N LEU A 358 -17.91 4.96 -24.02
CA LEU A 358 -17.04 3.98 -24.69
C LEU A 358 -16.50 2.89 -23.75
N LEU A 359 -16.65 3.05 -22.44
CA LEU A 359 -16.11 2.10 -21.47
C LEU A 359 -16.99 0.87 -21.29
N ASN A 360 -16.37 -0.31 -21.28
CA ASN A 360 -17.03 -1.55 -20.90
C ASN A 360 -17.17 -1.69 -19.36
N SER A 361 -17.90 -2.70 -18.90
CA SER A 361 -18.15 -2.89 -17.46
C SER A 361 -16.87 -3.18 -16.66
N ALA A 362 -15.90 -3.91 -17.22
CA ALA A 362 -14.62 -4.22 -16.57
C ALA A 362 -13.76 -2.95 -16.41
N GLN A 363 -13.72 -2.11 -17.43
CA GLN A 363 -13.06 -0.81 -17.44
C GLN A 363 -13.64 0.15 -16.40
N ILE A 364 -14.97 0.20 -16.27
CA ILE A 364 -15.63 1.00 -15.22
C ILE A 364 -15.27 0.46 -13.83
N ARG A 365 -15.28 -0.87 -13.65
CA ARG A 365 -14.88 -1.51 -12.39
C ARG A 365 -13.42 -1.21 -12.05
N PHE A 366 -12.54 -1.15 -13.05
CA PHE A 366 -11.12 -0.85 -12.85
C PHE A 366 -10.93 0.55 -12.26
N VAL A 367 -11.52 1.59 -12.87
CA VAL A 367 -11.38 2.96 -12.33
C VAL A 367 -12.02 3.10 -10.95
N LYS A 368 -13.14 2.39 -10.68
CA LYS A 368 -13.73 2.32 -9.34
C LYS A 368 -12.79 1.67 -8.32
N ALA A 369 -12.10 0.59 -8.69
CA ALA A 369 -11.12 -0.06 -7.83
C ALA A 369 -9.92 0.86 -7.51
N LEU A 370 -9.48 1.68 -8.48
CA LEU A 370 -8.46 2.70 -8.23
C LEU A 370 -8.95 3.75 -7.23
N ALA A 371 -10.19 4.24 -7.37
CA ALA A 371 -10.77 5.21 -6.43
C ALA A 371 -10.90 4.65 -4.99
N GLU A 372 -11.30 3.39 -4.87
CA GLU A 372 -11.32 2.67 -3.58
C GLU A 372 -9.92 2.58 -2.97
N CYS A 373 -8.91 2.32 -3.81
CA CYS A 373 -7.53 2.26 -3.38
C CYS A 373 -7.01 3.63 -2.90
N LEU A 374 -7.37 4.74 -3.55
CA LEU A 374 -7.03 6.10 -3.08
C LEU A 374 -7.57 6.35 -1.67
N ALA A 375 -8.86 6.11 -1.45
CA ALA A 375 -9.47 6.26 -0.12
C ALA A 375 -8.86 5.30 0.91
N GLY A 376 -8.59 4.07 0.48
CA GLY A 376 -7.96 3.04 1.29
C GLY A 376 -6.55 3.43 1.73
N GLN A 377 -5.75 4.02 0.85
CA GLN A 377 -4.39 4.47 1.12
C GLN A 377 -4.36 5.58 2.18
N ILE A 378 -5.28 6.55 2.10
CA ILE A 378 -5.40 7.61 3.12
C ILE A 378 -5.75 7.00 4.48
N PHE A 379 -6.78 6.14 4.51
CA PHE A 379 -7.24 5.55 5.77
C PHE A 379 -6.22 4.61 6.39
N TYR A 380 -5.54 3.81 5.56
CA TYR A 380 -4.39 3.01 5.98
C TYR A 380 -3.31 3.90 6.60
N SER A 381 -2.94 4.99 5.93
CA SER A 381 -1.87 5.87 6.41
C SER A 381 -2.20 6.54 7.75
N ILE A 382 -3.47 6.90 7.96
CA ILE A 382 -3.95 7.41 9.25
C ILE A 382 -3.93 6.33 10.33
N SER A 383 -4.33 5.10 10.00
CA SER A 383 -4.59 4.04 10.99
C SER A 383 -3.44 3.04 11.20
N SER A 384 -2.32 3.27 10.53
CA SER A 384 -1.14 2.41 10.58
C SER A 384 -0.18 2.82 11.69
N GLY A 385 0.25 1.84 12.47
CA GLY A 385 1.33 2.03 13.43
C GLY A 385 2.68 2.26 12.77
N ARG A 386 2.84 1.84 11.50
CA ARG A 386 4.06 2.00 10.72
C ARG A 386 4.48 3.46 10.58
N TYR A 387 3.53 4.38 10.45
CA TYR A 387 3.81 5.81 10.26
C TYR A 387 3.74 6.61 11.55
N GLY A 388 2.69 6.40 12.36
CA GLY A 388 2.47 7.19 13.56
C GLY A 388 3.23 6.73 14.80
N GLY A 389 3.73 5.48 14.81
CA GLY A 389 4.38 4.86 15.95
C GLY A 389 3.56 4.95 17.24
N ASP A 390 4.24 4.87 18.38
CA ASP A 390 3.62 4.94 19.71
C ASP A 390 2.85 6.24 19.96
N LYS A 391 3.29 7.35 19.34
CA LYS A 391 2.65 8.68 19.47
C LYS A 391 1.23 8.69 18.90
N ALA A 392 0.94 7.81 17.94
CA ALA A 392 -0.37 7.70 17.31
C ALA A 392 -1.25 6.60 17.91
N ALA A 393 -0.77 5.83 18.90
CA ALA A 393 -1.52 4.71 19.46
C ALA A 393 -2.86 5.16 20.05
N ARG A 394 -3.97 4.60 19.52
CA ARG A 394 -5.35 4.87 19.95
C ARG A 394 -6.20 3.65 19.67
N VAL A 395 -6.95 3.17 20.67
CA VAL A 395 -7.83 2.00 20.49
C VAL A 395 -9.26 2.47 20.19
N ILE A 396 -9.75 2.12 19.00
CA ILE A 396 -11.15 2.26 18.59
C ILE A 396 -11.65 0.86 18.19
N SER A 397 -12.65 0.37 18.93
CA SER A 397 -13.33 -0.91 18.71
C SER A 397 -14.84 -0.69 18.74
N THR A 398 -15.58 -1.29 17.80
CA THR A 398 -17.05 -1.21 17.72
C THR A 398 -17.74 -2.39 18.37
#